data_AF-A0A354XTJ2-F1
#
_entry.id   AF-A0A354XTJ2-F1
#
_cell.length_a   1.000
_cell.length_b   1.000
_cell.length_c   1.000
_cell.angle_alpha   90.00
_cell.angle_beta   90.00
_cell.angle_gamma   90.00
#
_symmetry.space_group_name_H-M   'P 1'
#
loop_
_entity.id
_entity.type
_entity.pdbx_description
1 polymer ?
#
loop_
_entity_poly.entity_id
_entity_poly.type
_entity_poly.pdbx_seq_one_letter_code
_entity_poly.pdbx_strand_id
1 'polypeptide(L)'
;MAQFCPLCGRSKPEEALFCNDCKDKIEKEYEVDVPKGEGGMDAVGQELTERSVEAKKENPDLPTDTLSKDTGPRKNKSRLFWGLLLLGILLVAGFFYYGETVRKGNLDRLQWDAAVKENSVSGYLTYMQAFPKGKYYTLAEENLVKLKGNEAETWRTLQSSDNRAELRDFLTQYPESPYTPLVKKRLDSLAWVATLNDNTAESYSDYMVASQSGELPGDYFGNAQERYEMLFQSYPVTKSDLDSIRLTVDGFFTALSALKANEITKYMAPVVFRFFNSGGGQREKIVGDLIIS
;
A
#
# COMPACT_ATOMS: atom_id res chain seq x y z
N MET A 1 0.23 -2.75 -27.06
CA MET A 1 1.28 -2.50 -26.06
C MET A 1 1.37 -1.01 -25.83
N ALA A 2 1.68 -0.53 -24.62
CA ALA A 2 1.61 0.91 -24.31
C ALA A 2 2.64 1.70 -25.15
N GLN A 3 2.17 2.68 -25.93
CA GLN A 3 3.02 3.52 -26.80
C GLN A 3 3.67 4.71 -26.06
N PHE A 4 3.39 4.87 -24.77
CA PHE A 4 3.87 5.99 -23.96
C PHE A 4 4.72 5.51 -22.78
N CYS A 5 5.78 6.25 -22.49
CA CYS A 5 6.71 6.02 -21.40
C CYS A 5 6.03 6.30 -20.05
N PRO A 6 6.05 5.35 -19.09
CA PRO A 6 5.36 5.51 -17.81
C PRO A 6 6.00 6.57 -16.89
N LEU A 7 7.26 6.96 -17.14
CA LEU A 7 7.97 7.93 -16.29
C LEU A 7 7.75 9.38 -16.70
N CYS A 8 7.57 9.64 -18.00
CA CYS A 8 7.53 11.00 -18.53
C CYS A 8 6.37 11.27 -19.50
N GLY A 9 5.58 10.25 -19.85
CA GLY A 9 4.44 10.36 -20.76
C GLY A 9 4.78 10.57 -22.24
N ARG A 10 6.07 10.61 -22.63
CA ARG A 10 6.48 10.74 -24.03
C ARG A 10 6.38 9.42 -24.79
N SER A 11 6.28 9.46 -26.11
CA SER A 11 6.26 8.25 -26.94
C SER A 11 7.54 7.42 -26.74
N LYS A 12 7.38 6.09 -26.75
CA LYS A 12 8.49 5.14 -26.61
C LYS A 12 8.51 4.13 -27.75
N PRO A 13 9.68 3.53 -28.09
CA PRO A 13 9.74 2.41 -29.03
C PRO A 13 8.85 1.25 -28.54
N GLU A 14 8.22 0.51 -29.46
CA GLU A 14 7.25 -0.54 -29.10
C GLU A 14 7.85 -1.64 -28.23
N GLU A 15 9.13 -1.97 -28.47
CA GLU A 15 9.86 -3.04 -27.76
C GLU A 15 10.60 -2.56 -26.50
N ALA A 16 10.68 -1.24 -26.26
CA ALA A 16 11.39 -0.67 -25.12
C ALA A 16 10.43 -0.35 -23.96
N LEU A 17 10.83 -0.61 -22.72
CA LEU A 17 10.01 -0.29 -21.52
C LEU A 17 9.94 1.22 -21.21
N PHE A 18 10.98 1.97 -21.55
CA PHE A 18 11.11 3.41 -21.31
C PHE A 18 11.54 4.14 -22.59
N CYS A 19 11.32 5.45 -22.67
CA CYS A 19 11.91 6.27 -23.73
C CYS A 19 13.42 6.45 -23.50
N ASN A 20 14.16 6.77 -24.56
CA ASN A 20 15.61 6.93 -24.52
C ASN A 20 16.07 7.95 -23.47
N ASP A 21 15.38 9.10 -23.33
CA ASP A 21 15.72 10.13 -22.34
C ASP A 21 15.63 9.63 -20.90
N CYS A 22 14.60 8.83 -20.58
CA CYS A 22 14.42 8.28 -19.23
C CYS A 22 15.39 7.13 -18.96
N LYS A 23 15.71 6.33 -19.98
CA LYS A 23 16.70 5.27 -19.89
C LYS A 23 18.10 5.83 -19.59
N ASP A 24 18.54 6.83 -20.36
CA ASP A 24 19.84 7.50 -20.16
C ASP A 24 19.97 8.14 -18.78
N LYS A 25 18.86 8.67 -18.24
CA LYS A 25 18.85 9.28 -16.90
C LYS A 25 19.02 8.24 -15.79
N ILE A 26 18.41 7.07 -15.95
CA ILE A 26 18.55 5.94 -15.02
C ILE A 26 19.96 5.36 -15.09
N GLU A 27 20.50 5.15 -16.30
CA GLU A 27 21.85 4.58 -16.51
C GLU A 27 22.97 5.52 -16.02
N LYS A 28 22.74 6.84 -16.03
CA LYS A 28 23.70 7.82 -15.48
C LYS A 28 23.62 8.00 -13.96
N GLU A 29 22.45 7.82 -13.35
CA GLU A 29 22.27 8.00 -11.90
C GLU A 29 22.49 6.71 -11.11
N TYR A 30 22.40 5.54 -11.76
CA TYR A 30 22.70 4.25 -11.16
C TYR A 30 23.52 3.43 -12.16
N GLU A 31 24.79 3.14 -11.85
CA GLU A 31 25.62 2.22 -12.62
C GLU A 31 25.00 0.80 -12.57
N VAL A 32 24.14 0.49 -13.53
CA VAL A 32 23.61 -0.85 -13.76
C VAL A 32 23.81 -1.15 -15.24
N ASP A 33 24.84 -1.93 -15.56
CA ASP A 33 25.14 -2.39 -16.92
C ASP A 33 24.01 -3.29 -17.42
N VAL A 34 23.23 -2.79 -18.39
CA VAL A 34 22.28 -3.60 -19.16
C VAL A 34 22.96 -4.08 -20.44
N PRO A 35 22.88 -5.38 -20.82
CA PRO A 35 23.59 -5.91 -21.98
C PRO A 35 23.11 -5.28 -23.28
N LYS A 36 24.04 -4.81 -24.10
CA LYS A 36 23.78 -4.20 -25.41
C LYS A 36 23.34 -5.24 -26.43
N GLY A 37 22.14 -5.04 -27.00
CA GLY A 37 21.74 -5.60 -28.29
C GLY A 37 22.11 -4.62 -29.40
N GLU A 38 22.78 -5.12 -30.43
CA GLU A 38 23.39 -4.39 -31.54
C GLU A 38 22.39 -4.01 -32.65
N GLY A 39 22.77 -2.95 -33.41
CA GLY A 39 22.21 -2.56 -34.70
C GLY A 39 21.13 -1.47 -34.60
N GLY A 40 21.23 -0.30 -35.22
CA GLY A 40 22.15 0.26 -36.20
C GLY A 40 21.38 1.35 -36.98
N MET A 41 22.04 2.51 -37.21
CA MET A 41 21.94 3.42 -38.38
C MET A 41 20.54 3.97 -38.80
N ASP A 42 20.25 5.23 -39.20
CA ASP A 42 20.94 6.43 -39.72
C ASP A 42 20.02 7.65 -39.45
N ALA A 43 20.50 8.84 -39.05
CA ALA A 43 20.94 10.01 -39.84
C ALA A 43 19.86 10.86 -40.56
N VAL A 44 20.00 12.20 -40.41
CA VAL A 44 19.48 13.31 -41.27
C VAL A 44 17.96 13.58 -41.14
N GLY A 45 17.40 14.78 -41.07
CA GLY A 45 17.81 16.15 -41.37
C GLY A 45 16.70 16.84 -42.19
N GLN A 46 16.41 18.11 -41.88
CA GLN A 46 15.59 19.09 -42.65
C GLN A 46 14.08 18.82 -42.79
N GLU A 47 13.20 19.75 -42.39
CA GLU A 47 12.83 21.06 -42.96
C GLU A 47 11.84 20.97 -44.14
N LEU A 48 10.93 21.95 -44.22
CA LEU A 48 9.98 22.31 -45.30
C LEU A 48 8.53 21.81 -45.07
N THR A 49 7.61 22.65 -44.57
CA THR A 49 6.86 23.77 -45.20
C THR A 49 5.66 23.37 -46.03
N GLU A 50 4.49 23.92 -45.69
CA GLU A 50 3.39 24.38 -46.57
C GLU A 50 2.54 25.32 -45.69
N ARG A 51 2.50 26.66 -45.85
CA ARG A 51 1.92 27.50 -46.94
C ARG A 51 0.49 27.03 -47.27
N SER A 52 -0.58 27.83 -47.19
CA SER A 52 -0.78 29.17 -47.76
C SER A 52 -2.14 29.71 -47.23
N VAL A 53 -2.27 30.99 -46.80
CA VAL A 53 -2.88 32.13 -47.56
C VAL A 53 -4.41 32.22 -47.33
N GLU A 54 -5.11 33.33 -47.06
CA GLU A 54 -5.09 34.75 -47.49
C GLU A 54 -5.86 35.57 -46.41
N ALA A 55 -5.40 36.69 -45.84
CA ALA A 55 -5.26 38.08 -46.35
C ALA A 55 -6.44 39.02 -46.01
N LYS A 56 -6.12 40.16 -45.37
CA LYS A 56 -6.40 41.56 -45.79
C LYS A 56 -5.80 42.56 -44.76
N LYS A 57 -4.64 43.15 -45.08
CA LYS A 57 -4.35 44.59 -45.39
C LYS A 57 -4.76 45.58 -44.28
N GLU A 58 -3.85 46.37 -43.71
CA GLU A 58 -3.26 47.57 -44.36
C GLU A 58 -1.87 47.95 -43.77
N ASN A 59 -1.00 48.52 -44.62
CA ASN A 59 0.44 48.74 -44.39
C ASN A 59 0.77 50.10 -43.71
N PRO A 60 1.96 50.20 -43.08
CA PRO A 60 2.64 51.44 -42.71
C PRO A 60 3.59 51.91 -43.84
N ASP A 61 3.99 53.18 -43.82
CA ASP A 61 5.38 53.57 -44.10
C ASP A 61 5.58 55.08 -43.89
N LEU A 62 6.70 55.42 -43.25
CA LEU A 62 7.33 56.73 -43.35
C LEU A 62 8.85 56.52 -43.34
N PRO A 63 9.59 56.98 -44.36
CA PRO A 63 11.02 57.20 -44.27
C PRO A 63 11.34 58.67 -43.98
N THR A 64 12.42 58.81 -43.22
CA THR A 64 13.27 59.96 -42.93
C THR A 64 13.64 60.75 -44.19
N ASP A 65 13.67 62.09 -44.15
CA ASP A 65 14.92 62.86 -43.94
C ASP A 65 14.74 64.40 -44.02
N THR A 66 15.72 65.09 -43.43
CA THR A 66 16.10 66.52 -43.57
C THR A 66 15.47 67.60 -42.68
N LEU A 67 16.26 67.94 -41.64
CA LEU A 67 16.89 69.24 -41.42
C LEU A 67 15.99 70.49 -41.28
N SER A 68 15.88 71.02 -40.06
CA SER A 68 16.49 72.32 -39.73
C SER A 68 16.35 72.69 -38.25
N LYS A 69 17.53 72.85 -37.67
CA LYS A 69 17.95 73.64 -36.51
C LYS A 69 17.00 74.79 -36.16
N ASP A 70 16.58 74.85 -34.89
CA ASP A 70 16.58 76.13 -34.21
C ASP A 70 16.95 76.00 -32.71
N THR A 71 17.61 77.06 -32.27
CA THR A 71 18.49 77.18 -31.10
C THR A 71 17.77 77.62 -29.82
N GLY A 72 18.18 77.10 -28.66
CA GLY A 72 17.78 77.62 -27.34
C GLY A 72 18.27 76.76 -26.15
N PRO A 73 18.57 77.32 -24.97
CA PRO A 73 19.70 76.90 -24.13
C PRO A 73 19.46 75.71 -23.18
N ARG A 74 20.57 75.05 -22.83
CA ARG A 74 20.72 73.96 -21.85
C ARG A 74 20.02 74.22 -20.51
N LYS A 75 19.27 73.22 -20.02
CA LYS A 75 19.13 72.92 -18.58
C LYS A 75 18.83 71.42 -18.36
N ASN A 76 19.85 70.67 -17.93
CA ASN A 76 19.88 69.37 -17.20
C ASN A 76 18.68 68.38 -17.16
N LYS A 77 17.80 68.28 -18.17
CA LYS A 77 16.69 67.29 -18.18
C LYS A 77 17.13 65.83 -18.35
N SER A 78 18.31 65.57 -18.92
CA SER A 78 18.85 64.20 -19.09
C SER A 78 19.14 63.52 -17.74
N ARG A 79 19.67 64.25 -16.74
CA ARG A 79 19.91 63.70 -15.40
C ARG A 79 18.62 63.44 -14.62
N LEU A 80 17.58 64.24 -14.84
CA LEU A 80 16.26 64.04 -14.23
C LEU A 80 15.53 62.83 -14.83
N PHE A 81 15.64 62.62 -16.14
CA PHE A 81 15.13 61.41 -16.81
C PHE A 81 15.86 60.15 -16.34
N TRP A 82 17.20 60.17 -16.26
CA TRP A 82 17.97 59.05 -15.71
C TRP A 82 17.70 58.82 -14.22
N GLY A 83 17.48 59.87 -13.43
CA GLY A 83 17.09 59.76 -12.02
C GLY A 83 15.70 59.13 -11.84
N LEU A 84 14.72 59.52 -12.65
CA LEU A 84 13.37 58.92 -12.65
C LEU A 84 13.36 57.47 -13.15
N LEU A 85 14.19 57.15 -14.15
CA LEU A 85 14.36 55.78 -14.64
C LEU A 85 14.96 54.87 -13.55
N LEU A 86 16.01 55.34 -12.85
CA LEU A 86 16.63 54.61 -11.74
C LEU A 86 15.67 54.43 -10.55
N LEU A 87 14.87 55.46 -10.23
CA LEU A 87 13.83 55.39 -9.21
C LEU A 87 12.75 54.36 -9.59
N GLY A 88 12.31 54.37 -10.86
CA GLY A 88 11.35 53.40 -11.37
C GLY A 88 11.87 51.95 -11.29
N ILE A 89 13.13 51.71 -11.66
CA ILE A 89 13.76 50.39 -11.55
C ILE A 89 13.88 49.96 -10.08
N LEU A 90 14.23 50.87 -9.16
CA LEU A 90 14.28 50.58 -7.72
C LEU A 90 12.90 50.24 -7.14
N LEU A 91 11.84 50.94 -7.57
CA LEU A 91 10.47 50.64 -7.14
C LEU A 91 9.99 49.29 -7.68
N VAL A 92 10.31 48.96 -8.94
CA VAL A 92 9.99 47.65 -9.52
C VAL A 92 10.77 46.53 -8.84
N ALA A 93 12.06 46.72 -8.58
CA ALA A 93 12.89 45.76 -7.84
C ALA A 93 12.39 45.58 -6.39
N GLY A 94 12.03 46.67 -5.71
CA GLY A 94 11.44 46.64 -4.37
C GLY A 94 10.08 45.95 -4.34
N PHE A 95 9.22 46.18 -5.33
CA PHE A 95 7.94 45.50 -5.50
C PHE A 95 8.11 44.00 -5.76
N PHE A 96 9.05 43.62 -6.63
CA PHE A 96 9.38 42.22 -6.89
C PHE A 96 9.94 41.54 -5.64
N TYR A 97 10.88 42.18 -4.95
CA TYR A 97 11.47 41.68 -3.70
C TYR A 97 10.43 41.51 -2.59
N TYR A 98 9.53 42.48 -2.43
CA TYR A 98 8.43 42.42 -1.48
C TYR A 98 7.43 41.31 -1.82
N GLY A 99 7.02 41.20 -3.09
CA GLY A 99 6.10 40.17 -3.57
C GLY A 99 6.67 38.74 -3.54
N GLU A 100 7.98 38.58 -3.67
CA GLU A 100 8.66 37.29 -3.56
C GLU A 100 8.85 36.88 -2.10
N THR A 101 9.32 37.79 -1.23
CA THR A 101 9.72 37.46 0.14
C THR A 101 8.54 37.52 1.12
N VAL A 102 7.78 38.61 1.14
CA VAL A 102 6.74 38.83 2.15
C VAL A 102 5.52 37.95 1.87
N ARG A 103 5.12 37.83 0.60
CA ARG A 103 3.99 36.97 0.22
C ARG A 103 4.29 35.50 0.48
N LYS A 104 5.49 35.02 0.12
CA LYS A 104 5.88 33.62 0.39
C LYS A 104 6.01 33.35 1.88
N GLY A 105 6.57 34.28 2.67
CA GLY A 105 6.66 34.13 4.12
C GLY A 105 5.29 34.11 4.82
N ASN A 106 4.33 34.93 4.37
CA ASN A 106 2.97 34.89 4.90
C ASN A 106 2.25 33.59 4.52
N LEU A 107 2.43 33.10 3.29
CA LEU A 107 1.84 31.83 2.85
C LEU A 107 2.47 30.63 3.59
N ASP A 108 3.79 30.64 3.79
CA ASP A 108 4.53 29.65 4.59
C ASP A 108 3.93 29.55 6.00
N ARG A 109 3.77 30.70 6.68
CA ARG A 109 3.15 30.74 8.00
C ARG A 109 1.71 30.23 8.00
N LEU A 110 0.88 30.67 7.05
CA LEU A 110 -0.53 30.24 6.98
C LEU A 110 -0.65 28.72 6.78
N GLN A 111 0.19 28.15 5.92
CA GLN A 111 0.20 26.71 5.64
C GLN A 111 0.77 25.91 6.80
N TRP A 112 1.78 26.45 7.50
CA TRP A 112 2.27 25.90 8.75
C TRP A 112 1.19 25.87 9.83
N ASP A 113 0.49 26.99 10.04
CA ASP A 113 -0.59 27.08 11.04
C ASP A 113 -1.73 26.11 10.71
N ALA A 114 -2.02 25.88 9.42
CA ALA A 114 -2.96 24.86 8.97
C ALA A 114 -2.48 23.44 9.27
N ALA A 115 -1.21 23.12 8.97
CA ALA A 115 -0.63 21.81 9.24
C ALA A 115 -0.58 21.48 10.74
N VAL A 116 -0.23 22.45 11.59
CA VAL A 116 -0.27 22.28 13.06
C VAL A 116 -1.70 22.11 13.56
N LYS A 117 -2.66 22.83 12.98
CA LYS A 117 -4.08 22.70 13.34
C LYS A 117 -4.63 21.33 12.96
N GLU A 118 -4.25 20.81 11.80
CA GLU A 118 -4.64 19.47 11.35
C GLU A 118 -3.92 18.36 12.16
N ASN A 119 -2.65 18.60 12.52
CA ASN A 119 -1.78 17.71 13.29
C ASN A 119 -1.80 16.25 12.78
N SER A 120 -1.75 16.09 11.46
CA SER A 120 -1.83 14.81 10.76
C SER A 120 -0.56 14.58 9.94
N VAL A 121 -0.31 13.30 9.61
CA VAL A 121 0.78 12.93 8.69
C VAL A 121 0.61 13.63 7.33
N SER A 122 -0.61 13.65 6.79
CA SER A 122 -0.94 14.31 5.52
C SER A 122 -0.71 15.83 5.56
N GLY A 123 -1.09 16.49 6.65
CA GLY A 123 -0.96 17.93 6.82
C GLY A 123 0.51 18.38 6.83
N TYR A 124 1.35 17.70 7.61
CA TYR A 124 2.78 18.00 7.65
C TYR A 124 3.49 17.68 6.33
N LEU A 125 3.16 16.56 5.67
CA LEU A 125 3.71 16.22 4.36
C LEU A 125 3.34 17.25 3.29
N THR A 126 2.08 17.71 3.28
CA THR A 126 1.59 18.74 2.36
C THR A 126 2.36 20.05 2.55
N TYR A 127 2.58 20.46 3.80
CA TYR A 127 3.40 21.63 4.11
C TYR A 127 4.85 21.47 3.61
N MET A 128 5.50 20.34 3.92
CA MET A 128 6.88 20.07 3.52
C MET A 128 7.05 20.03 2.00
N GLN A 129 6.05 19.53 1.27
CA GLN A 129 6.04 19.52 -0.19
C GLN A 129 5.88 20.94 -0.78
N ALA A 130 5.00 21.76 -0.18
CA ALA A 130 4.77 23.13 -0.63
C ALA A 130 5.93 24.08 -0.28
N PHE A 131 6.61 23.85 0.85
CA PHE A 131 7.70 24.69 1.37
C PHE A 131 8.95 23.86 1.73
N PRO A 132 9.68 23.29 0.75
CA PRO A 132 10.86 22.46 1.00
C PRO A 132 12.05 23.22 1.62
N LYS A 133 12.02 24.57 1.57
CA LYS A 133 12.96 25.47 2.25
C LYS A 133 12.23 26.42 3.19
N GLY A 134 11.03 26.05 3.61
CA GLY A 134 10.18 26.84 4.50
C GLY A 134 10.82 26.99 5.88
N LYS A 135 10.43 28.04 6.59
CA LYS A 135 10.97 28.32 7.93
C LYS A 135 10.64 27.20 8.92
N TYR A 136 9.52 26.52 8.74
CA TYR A 136 9.02 25.51 9.66
C TYR A 136 9.27 24.07 9.18
N TYR A 137 10.06 23.87 8.12
CA TYR A 137 10.31 22.53 7.55
C TYR A 137 10.83 21.53 8.58
N THR A 138 11.86 21.91 9.35
CA THR A 138 12.45 21.04 10.37
C THR A 138 11.46 20.72 11.50
N LEU A 139 10.58 21.67 11.81
CA LEU A 139 9.55 21.51 12.85
C LEU A 139 8.41 20.62 12.35
N ALA A 140 8.06 20.69 11.06
CA ALA A 140 7.12 19.77 10.43
C ALA A 140 7.68 18.34 10.40
N GLU A 141 8.96 18.18 10.06
CA GLU A 141 9.66 16.91 10.09
C GLU A 141 9.68 16.28 11.49
N GLU A 142 10.01 17.07 12.52
CA GLU A 142 10.01 16.60 13.92
C GLU A 142 8.62 16.13 14.35
N ASN A 143 7.57 16.92 14.08
CA ASN A 143 6.19 16.53 14.42
C ASN A 143 5.73 15.28 13.65
N LEU A 144 6.11 15.16 12.38
CA LEU A 144 5.84 13.99 11.56
C LEU A 144 6.49 12.73 12.13
N VAL A 145 7.78 12.81 12.49
CA VAL A 145 8.52 11.69 13.11
C VAL A 145 7.88 11.32 14.45
N LYS A 146 7.48 12.31 15.25
CA LYS A 146 6.80 12.06 16.52
C LYS A 146 5.46 11.35 16.35
N LEU A 147 4.64 11.78 15.40
CA LEU A 147 3.36 11.12 15.10
C LEU A 147 3.57 9.67 14.67
N LYS A 148 4.49 9.42 13.73
CA LYS A 148 4.82 8.06 13.28
C LYS A 148 5.42 7.20 14.39
N GLY A 149 6.23 7.81 15.26
CA GLY A 149 6.79 7.13 16.43
C GLY A 149 5.72 6.68 17.42
N ASN A 150 4.74 7.54 17.71
CA ASN A 150 3.60 7.21 18.56
C ASN A 150 2.73 6.09 17.97
N GLU A 151 2.48 6.13 16.65
CA GLU A 151 1.75 5.08 15.94
C GLU A 151 2.50 3.73 16.04
N ALA A 152 3.81 3.73 15.79
CA ALA A 152 4.64 2.52 15.87
C ALA A 152 4.72 1.96 17.30
N GLU A 153 4.77 2.81 18.32
CA GLU A 153 4.67 2.43 19.73
C GLU A 153 3.34 1.74 20.02
N THR A 154 2.23 2.36 19.60
CA THR A 154 0.88 1.81 19.77
C THR A 154 0.77 0.44 19.09
N TRP A 155 1.28 0.29 17.86
CA TRP A 155 1.30 -1.01 17.20
C TRP A 155 2.12 -2.04 17.99
N ARG A 156 3.30 -1.68 18.49
CA ARG A 156 4.17 -2.60 19.22
C ARG A 156 3.52 -3.14 20.49
N THR A 157 2.76 -2.34 21.23
CA THR A 157 2.04 -2.83 22.42
C THR A 157 0.91 -3.79 22.03
N LEU A 158 0.30 -3.60 20.86
CA LEU A 158 -0.79 -4.45 20.37
C LEU A 158 -0.33 -5.80 19.81
N GLN A 159 0.94 -5.97 19.44
CA GLN A 159 1.45 -7.24 18.89
C GLN A 159 1.24 -8.43 19.83
N SER A 160 1.31 -8.19 21.15
CA SER A 160 1.05 -9.20 22.18
C SER A 160 -0.34 -9.10 22.80
N SER A 161 -1.18 -8.15 22.37
CA SER A 161 -2.54 -8.04 22.88
C SER A 161 -3.41 -9.17 22.31
N ASP A 162 -4.25 -9.73 23.17
CA ASP A 162 -5.34 -10.65 22.79
C ASP A 162 -6.68 -9.90 22.76
N ASN A 163 -6.68 -8.59 23.04
CA ASN A 163 -7.89 -7.78 23.04
C ASN A 163 -8.25 -7.35 21.62
N ARG A 164 -9.24 -8.04 21.04
CA ARG A 164 -9.74 -7.74 19.69
C ARG A 164 -10.36 -6.35 19.56
N ALA A 165 -10.80 -5.72 20.65
CA ALA A 165 -11.33 -4.35 20.60
C ALA A 165 -10.21 -3.34 20.33
N GLU A 166 -9.09 -3.43 21.06
CA GLU A 166 -7.94 -2.53 20.89
C GLU A 166 -7.35 -2.60 19.47
N LEU A 167 -7.30 -3.80 18.88
CA LEU A 167 -6.85 -3.98 17.49
C LEU A 167 -7.81 -3.32 16.48
N ARG A 168 -9.13 -3.37 16.72
CA ARG A 168 -10.12 -2.67 15.89
C ARG A 168 -10.08 -1.15 16.08
N ASP A 169 -9.82 -0.70 17.30
CA ASP A 169 -9.64 0.72 17.61
C ASP A 169 -8.41 1.28 16.86
N PHE A 170 -7.32 0.52 16.79
CA PHE A 170 -6.15 0.89 16.00
C PHE A 170 -6.49 1.08 14.51
N LEU A 171 -7.24 0.16 13.91
CA LEU A 171 -7.66 0.27 12.50
C LEU A 171 -8.56 1.49 12.25
N THR A 172 -9.35 1.88 13.25
CA THR A 172 -10.23 3.06 13.18
C THR A 172 -9.43 4.35 13.35
N GLN A 173 -8.45 4.34 14.26
CA GLN A 173 -7.61 5.49 14.56
C GLN A 173 -6.57 5.78 13.46
N TYR A 174 -6.03 4.73 12.82
CA TYR A 174 -5.00 4.81 11.81
C TYR A 174 -5.40 4.05 10.52
N PRO A 175 -6.41 4.53 9.77
CA PRO A 175 -6.94 3.82 8.60
C PRO A 175 -5.91 3.65 7.48
N GLU A 176 -4.97 4.59 7.34
CA GLU A 176 -3.90 4.56 6.34
C GLU A 176 -2.58 4.01 6.90
N SER A 177 -2.61 3.35 8.06
CA SER A 177 -1.43 2.79 8.69
C SER A 177 -0.76 1.72 7.80
N PRO A 178 0.58 1.73 7.65
CA PRO A 178 1.29 0.60 7.04
C PRO A 178 1.15 -0.69 7.86
N TYR A 179 0.74 -0.62 9.13
CA TYR A 179 0.52 -1.77 10.00
C TYR A 179 -0.86 -2.41 9.83
N THR A 180 -1.78 -1.78 9.10
CA THR A 180 -3.15 -2.30 8.87
C THR A 180 -3.19 -3.78 8.45
N PRO A 181 -2.39 -4.26 7.47
CA PRO A 181 -2.40 -5.68 7.10
C PRO A 181 -1.96 -6.60 8.24
N LEU A 182 -0.99 -6.17 9.07
CA LEU A 182 -0.50 -6.95 10.21
C LEU A 182 -1.54 -7.03 11.33
N VAL A 183 -2.23 -5.92 11.61
CA VAL A 183 -3.31 -5.86 12.59
C VAL A 183 -4.47 -6.76 12.17
N LYS A 184 -4.87 -6.72 10.89
CA LYS A 184 -5.90 -7.61 10.33
C LYS A 184 -5.50 -9.09 10.46
N LYS A 185 -4.24 -9.44 10.16
CA LYS A 185 -3.73 -10.80 10.34
C LYS A 185 -3.75 -11.26 11.79
N ARG A 186 -3.43 -10.37 12.74
CA ARG A 186 -3.53 -10.67 14.17
C ARG A 186 -4.97 -10.91 14.60
N LEU A 187 -5.91 -10.07 14.14
CA LEU A 187 -7.35 -10.24 14.37
C LEU A 187 -7.85 -11.58 13.83
N ASP A 188 -7.41 -11.97 12.64
CA ASP A 188 -7.74 -13.25 12.02
C ASP A 188 -7.27 -14.43 12.88
N SER A 189 -5.99 -14.39 13.30
CA SER A 189 -5.42 -15.42 14.16
C SER A 189 -6.17 -15.57 15.48
N LEU A 190 -6.56 -14.45 16.10
CA LEU A 190 -7.36 -14.45 17.33
C LEU A 190 -8.79 -14.97 17.11
N ALA A 191 -9.42 -14.59 15.99
CA ALA A 191 -10.73 -15.11 15.62
C ALA A 191 -10.67 -16.63 15.41
N TRP A 192 -9.65 -17.12 14.71
CA TRP A 192 -9.44 -18.54 14.49
C TRP A 192 -9.21 -19.32 15.79
N VAL A 193 -8.40 -18.79 16.72
CA VAL A 193 -8.21 -19.43 18.04
C VAL A 193 -9.51 -19.50 18.82
N ALA A 194 -10.34 -18.45 18.79
CA ALA A 194 -11.66 -18.48 19.41
C ALA A 194 -12.56 -19.55 18.76
N THR A 195 -12.57 -19.63 17.43
CA THR A 195 -13.33 -20.64 16.70
C THR A 195 -12.89 -22.07 17.04
N LEU A 196 -11.59 -22.31 17.18
CA LEU A 196 -11.07 -23.61 17.61
C LEU A 196 -11.45 -23.96 19.05
N ASN A 197 -11.57 -22.96 19.94
CA ASN A 197 -11.97 -23.19 21.33
C ASN A 197 -13.47 -23.52 21.44
N ASP A 198 -14.32 -22.84 20.66
CA ASP A 198 -15.76 -23.13 20.61
C ASP A 198 -16.03 -24.49 19.95
N ASN A 199 -15.30 -24.76 18.86
CA ASN A 199 -15.34 -26.01 18.10
C ASN A 199 -16.75 -26.47 17.71
N THR A 200 -17.62 -25.54 17.31
CA THR A 200 -18.99 -25.82 16.83
C THR A 200 -19.10 -25.52 15.34
N ALA A 201 -20.01 -26.22 14.64
CA ALA A 201 -20.29 -25.93 13.23
C ALA A 201 -20.71 -24.46 13.01
N GLU A 202 -21.46 -23.88 13.96
CA GLU A 202 -21.82 -22.45 13.93
C GLU A 202 -20.59 -21.55 13.98
N SER A 203 -19.66 -21.76 14.92
CA SER A 203 -18.46 -20.92 15.06
C SER A 203 -17.55 -20.99 13.83
N TYR A 204 -17.42 -22.17 13.20
CA TYR A 204 -16.70 -22.30 11.92
C TYR A 204 -17.43 -21.60 10.76
N SER A 205 -18.76 -21.68 10.73
CA SER A 205 -19.59 -20.97 9.75
C SER A 205 -19.41 -19.44 9.88
N ASP A 206 -19.47 -18.92 11.10
CA ASP A 206 -19.32 -17.49 11.37
C ASP A 206 -17.94 -16.97 10.93
N TYR A 207 -16.87 -17.73 11.21
CA TYR A 207 -15.53 -17.42 10.74
C TYR A 207 -15.46 -17.36 9.20
N MET A 208 -16.06 -18.34 8.51
CA MET A 208 -16.12 -18.35 7.04
C MET A 208 -16.88 -17.15 6.49
N VAL A 209 -18.01 -16.77 7.10
CA VAL A 209 -18.79 -15.59 6.70
C VAL A 209 -18.00 -14.30 6.91
N ALA A 210 -17.32 -14.15 8.05
CA ALA A 210 -16.47 -12.98 8.34
C ALA A 210 -15.29 -12.86 7.36
N SER A 211 -14.77 -13.99 6.88
CA SER A 211 -13.72 -14.02 5.86
C SER A 211 -14.27 -13.61 4.48
N GLN A 212 -15.43 -14.14 4.09
CA GLN A 212 -16.07 -13.83 2.81
C GLN A 212 -16.56 -12.37 2.70
N SER A 213 -16.98 -11.79 3.82
CA SER A 213 -17.37 -10.37 3.88
C SER A 213 -16.16 -9.42 3.80
N GLY A 214 -14.94 -9.93 3.94
CA GLY A 214 -13.71 -9.15 4.00
C GLY A 214 -13.45 -8.49 5.35
N GLU A 215 -14.22 -8.81 6.40
CA GLU A 215 -13.90 -8.39 7.77
C GLU A 215 -12.56 -9.00 8.21
N LEU A 216 -12.34 -10.27 7.89
CA LEU A 216 -11.11 -10.99 8.11
C LEU A 216 -10.40 -11.30 6.79
N PRO A 217 -9.05 -11.35 6.76
CA PRO A 217 -8.28 -11.87 5.63
C PRO A 217 -8.69 -13.28 5.21
N GLY A 218 -9.06 -14.14 6.17
CA GLY A 218 -9.48 -15.51 5.92
C GLY A 218 -8.33 -16.48 5.75
N ASP A 219 -7.19 -16.24 6.42
CA ASP A 219 -5.99 -17.08 6.37
C ASP A 219 -6.28 -18.55 6.73
N TYR A 220 -7.34 -18.80 7.53
CA TYR A 220 -7.76 -20.13 7.98
C TYR A 220 -9.03 -20.65 7.31
N PHE A 221 -9.52 -20.02 6.23
CA PHE A 221 -10.79 -20.37 5.59
C PHE A 221 -10.91 -21.87 5.26
N GLY A 222 -9.88 -22.46 4.65
CA GLY A 222 -9.89 -23.89 4.31
C GLY A 222 -9.96 -24.80 5.55
N ASN A 223 -9.25 -24.44 6.63
CA ASN A 223 -9.31 -25.19 7.89
C ASN A 223 -10.71 -25.10 8.53
N ALA A 224 -11.32 -23.91 8.48
CA ALA A 224 -12.67 -23.69 8.98
C ALA A 224 -13.69 -24.50 8.19
N GLN A 225 -13.57 -24.56 6.86
CA GLN A 225 -14.44 -25.35 6.01
C GLN A 225 -14.33 -26.86 6.30
N GLU A 226 -13.12 -27.40 6.39
CA GLU A 226 -12.92 -28.82 6.72
C GLU A 226 -13.56 -29.17 8.08
N ARG A 227 -13.34 -28.33 9.09
CA ARG A 227 -13.93 -28.50 10.42
C ARG A 227 -15.44 -28.36 10.43
N TYR A 228 -15.97 -27.41 9.66
CA TYR A 228 -17.39 -27.24 9.45
C TYR A 228 -17.99 -28.52 8.86
N GLU A 229 -17.44 -29.04 7.77
CA GLU A 229 -17.95 -30.25 7.09
C GLU A 229 -17.94 -31.48 8.02
N MET A 230 -16.92 -31.61 8.88
CA MET A 230 -16.88 -32.70 9.88
C MET A 230 -17.94 -32.57 10.98
N LEU A 231 -18.26 -31.34 11.40
CA LEU A 231 -19.16 -31.08 12.52
C LEU A 231 -20.61 -30.83 12.09
N PHE A 232 -20.80 -30.39 10.85
CA PHE A 232 -22.11 -30.15 10.25
C PHE A 232 -22.75 -31.49 9.92
N GLN A 233 -23.49 -32.02 10.90
CA GLN A 233 -24.28 -33.22 10.71
C GLN A 233 -25.68 -32.83 10.23
N SER A 234 -26.08 -33.36 9.07
CA SER A 234 -27.46 -33.25 8.59
C SER A 234 -28.46 -34.02 9.45
N TYR A 235 -27.98 -35.00 10.23
CA TYR A 235 -28.77 -35.79 11.17
C TYR A 235 -28.11 -35.77 12.56
N PRO A 236 -28.83 -35.39 13.63
CA PRO A 236 -28.25 -35.39 14.97
C PRO A 236 -27.91 -36.82 15.40
N VAL A 237 -26.70 -37.03 15.96
CA VAL A 237 -26.36 -38.29 16.63
C VAL A 237 -27.39 -38.55 17.73
N THR A 238 -28.10 -39.68 17.65
CA THR A 238 -29.09 -40.00 18.68
C THR A 238 -28.39 -40.43 19.97
N LYS A 239 -29.08 -40.31 21.11
CA LYS A 239 -28.55 -40.81 22.39
C LYS A 239 -28.20 -42.30 22.32
N SER A 240 -28.98 -43.08 21.57
CA SER A 240 -28.75 -44.51 21.34
C SER A 240 -27.43 -44.77 20.60
N ASP A 241 -27.12 -43.96 19.59
CA ASP A 241 -25.87 -44.09 18.83
C ASP A 241 -24.66 -43.75 19.72
N LEU A 242 -24.76 -42.68 20.51
CA LEU A 242 -23.73 -42.30 21.49
C LEU A 242 -23.48 -43.40 22.53
N ASP A 243 -24.54 -43.98 23.08
CA ASP A 243 -24.43 -45.05 24.07
C ASP A 243 -23.82 -46.32 23.44
N SER A 244 -24.14 -46.62 22.18
CA SER A 244 -23.55 -47.74 21.42
C SER A 244 -22.05 -47.52 21.14
N ILE A 245 -21.65 -46.30 20.79
CA ILE A 245 -20.24 -45.94 20.60
C ILE A 245 -19.48 -46.08 21.92
N ARG A 246 -20.02 -45.55 23.03
CA ARG A 246 -19.41 -45.68 24.37
C ARG A 246 -19.22 -47.14 24.77
N LEU A 247 -20.26 -47.95 24.62
CA LEU A 247 -20.19 -49.40 24.90
C LEU A 247 -19.10 -50.09 24.08
N THR A 248 -18.97 -49.73 22.80
CA THR A 248 -17.96 -50.31 21.91
C THR A 248 -16.54 -49.93 22.34
N VAL A 249 -16.32 -48.65 22.64
CA VAL A 249 -15.02 -48.11 23.06
C VAL A 249 -14.61 -48.67 24.43
N ASP A 250 -15.49 -48.60 25.43
CA ASP A 250 -15.22 -49.12 26.77
C ASP A 250 -14.98 -50.63 26.75
N GLY A 251 -15.79 -51.37 25.98
CA GLY A 251 -15.64 -52.81 25.80
C GLY A 251 -14.29 -53.17 25.17
N PHE A 252 -13.89 -52.44 24.10
CA PHE A 252 -12.60 -52.61 23.46
C PHE A 252 -11.44 -52.39 24.43
N PHE A 253 -11.42 -51.27 25.15
CA PHE A 253 -10.32 -50.97 26.09
C PHE A 253 -10.32 -51.87 27.32
N THR A 254 -11.48 -52.32 27.79
CA THR A 254 -11.58 -53.33 28.86
C THR A 254 -10.99 -54.67 28.39
N ALA A 255 -11.32 -55.11 27.17
CA ALA A 255 -10.76 -56.32 26.58
C ALA A 255 -9.24 -56.22 26.35
N LEU A 256 -8.77 -55.06 25.89
CA LEU A 256 -7.36 -54.77 25.66
C LEU A 256 -6.56 -54.80 26.96
N SER A 257 -7.04 -54.14 28.02
CA SER A 257 -6.38 -54.14 29.33
C SER A 257 -6.33 -55.53 29.98
N ALA A 258 -7.30 -56.40 29.67
CA ALA A 258 -7.30 -57.80 30.07
C ALA A 258 -6.46 -58.73 29.17
N LEU A 259 -5.85 -58.21 28.09
CA LEU A 259 -5.07 -58.95 27.09
C LEU A 259 -5.84 -60.13 26.46
N LYS A 260 -7.17 -59.99 26.28
CA LYS A 260 -8.05 -61.05 25.75
C LYS A 260 -8.33 -60.87 24.26
N ALA A 261 -7.54 -61.53 23.39
CA ALA A 261 -7.66 -61.45 21.94
C ALA A 261 -9.09 -61.65 21.40
N ASN A 262 -9.74 -62.71 21.88
CA ASN A 262 -11.10 -63.06 21.49
C ASN A 262 -12.12 -61.98 21.87
N GLU A 263 -11.95 -61.30 23.00
CA GLU A 263 -12.82 -60.22 23.42
C GLU A 263 -12.56 -58.93 22.62
N ILE A 264 -11.30 -58.62 22.32
CA ILE A 264 -10.94 -57.43 21.50
C ILE A 264 -11.59 -57.53 20.11
N THR A 265 -11.54 -58.72 19.47
CA THR A 265 -12.11 -58.91 18.13
C THR A 265 -13.63 -58.65 18.04
N LYS A 266 -14.37 -58.73 19.16
CA LYS A 266 -15.83 -58.48 19.19
C LYS A 266 -16.18 -57.01 18.96
N TYR A 267 -15.28 -56.10 19.34
CA TYR A 267 -15.48 -54.66 19.23
C TYR A 267 -14.82 -54.06 17.98
N MET A 268 -14.26 -54.90 17.10
CA MET A 268 -13.59 -54.47 15.87
C MET A 268 -14.37 -54.89 14.63
N ALA A 269 -14.47 -53.98 13.66
CA ALA A 269 -14.95 -54.29 12.32
C ALA A 269 -14.03 -55.33 11.65
N PRO A 270 -14.53 -56.19 10.74
CA PRO A 270 -13.73 -57.19 10.04
C PRO A 270 -12.49 -56.61 9.33
N VAL A 271 -12.63 -55.40 8.80
CA VAL A 271 -11.55 -54.62 8.20
C VAL A 271 -11.48 -53.27 8.90
N VAL A 272 -10.28 -52.91 9.35
CA VAL A 272 -10.01 -51.61 9.96
C VAL A 272 -9.20 -50.79 8.97
N PHE A 273 -9.75 -49.67 8.51
CA PHE A 273 -9.13 -48.82 7.49
C PHE A 273 -7.88 -48.09 8.00
N ARG A 274 -7.91 -47.68 9.27
CA ARG A 274 -6.79 -47.02 9.94
C ARG A 274 -6.83 -47.32 11.43
N PHE A 275 -5.73 -47.85 11.93
CA PHE A 275 -5.50 -48.08 13.34
C PHE A 275 -4.21 -47.38 13.75
N PHE A 276 -4.35 -46.24 14.46
CA PHE A 276 -3.25 -45.34 14.82
C PHE A 276 -2.27 -45.08 13.64
N ASN A 277 -0.99 -45.43 13.84
CA ASN A 277 0.10 -45.28 12.86
C ASN A 277 0.43 -46.59 12.11
N SER A 278 -0.18 -47.71 12.49
CA SER A 278 0.06 -49.05 11.89
C SER A 278 -0.63 -49.27 10.54
N GLY A 279 -1.32 -48.24 10.00
CA GLY A 279 -2.12 -48.37 8.78
C GLY A 279 -3.41 -49.15 9.03
N GLY A 280 -3.92 -49.84 8.00
CA GLY A 280 -5.13 -50.65 8.06
C GLY A 280 -4.87 -52.15 7.84
N GLY A 281 -5.87 -52.99 8.08
CA GLY A 281 -5.77 -54.43 7.91
C GLY A 281 -6.99 -55.21 8.39
N GLN A 282 -6.91 -56.55 8.26
CA GLN A 282 -7.90 -57.43 8.90
C GLN A 282 -7.75 -57.34 10.43
N ARG A 283 -8.88 -57.40 11.14
CA ARG A 283 -8.89 -57.24 12.61
C ARG A 283 -8.00 -58.26 13.32
N GLU A 284 -7.90 -59.49 12.81
CA GLU A 284 -7.09 -60.55 13.42
C GLU A 284 -5.60 -60.17 13.44
N LYS A 285 -5.11 -59.53 12.38
CA LYS A 285 -3.75 -59.01 12.30
C LYS A 285 -3.52 -57.92 13.36
N ILE A 286 -4.44 -56.95 13.42
CA ILE A 286 -4.31 -55.80 14.33
C ILE A 286 -4.39 -56.25 15.80
N VAL A 287 -5.27 -57.20 16.13
CA VAL A 287 -5.34 -57.78 17.47
C VAL A 287 -4.06 -58.54 17.82
N GLY A 288 -3.48 -59.26 16.87
CA GLY A 288 -2.17 -59.89 17.05
C GLY A 288 -1.10 -58.87 17.40
N ASP A 289 -0.99 -57.80 16.62
CA ASP A 289 -0.01 -56.72 16.82
C ASP A 289 -0.19 -56.05 18.21
N LEU A 290 -1.44 -55.86 18.65
CA LEU A 290 -1.79 -55.23 19.93
C LEU A 290 -1.43 -56.05 21.17
N ILE A 291 -1.44 -57.38 21.08
CA ILE A 291 -1.16 -58.26 22.23
C ILE A 291 0.32 -58.57 22.34
N ILE A 292 1.05 -58.47 21.22
CA ILE A 292 2.48 -58.75 21.15
C ILE A 292 3.32 -57.52 21.53
N SER A 293 2.77 -56.30 21.44
CA SER A 293 3.43 -55.05 21.84
C SER A 293 3.40 -54.82 23.36
#